data_AF-A0A928ZHR2-F1
#
_entry.id   AF-A0A928ZHR2-F1
#
_cell.length_a   1.000
_cell.length_b   1.000
_cell.length_c   1.000
_cell.angle_alpha   90.00
_cell.angle_beta   90.00
_cell.angle_gamma   90.00
#
_symmetry.space_group_name_H-M   'P 1'
#
loop_
_entity.id
_entity.type
_entity.pdbx_description
1 polymer ?
#
loop_
_entity_poly.entity_id
_entity_poly.type
_entity_poly.pdbx_seq_one_letter_code
_entity_poly.pdbx_strand_id
1 'polypeptide(L)'
;MTIYTSYYAGTIKGEAVSISLYPPKNWKSKHLPLFAPTPELLKWWKSSAKDAAAQQEYKRQFSEILDSRQQLIELWVNKQKDNPRDITLCCFEKSGDFCHRHQVGEEVVQKYLADQWGGEVALLARGIDKSYTPASASGNQYHNDHNVKIPINSTFPPTVKKLLAKCHDAGYPVQCDRLSCGYFRVSLHEEDLGEWTELGVLGVLAGLQQPFYRGRLVPSLADQEATPAEIAPVAVPQPVAQPESPELITRLAKLEGEELAQIQNWCKSIKNKMFPSISQYADGRLELHLRHFVSLASAKSGRKATVRKVDSAMYPGADVIEALGEKLLPDFHQALVLYYPAGTQIKVHRDSPAYASGAAQINISGRARFSVSGCQDTQRMESYSLESGDCIAFDNKQPHGIDRVMSDRWCVCFFKLKAECLQGSEVEQLSLV
;
A
#
# COMPACT_ATOMS: atom_id res chain seq x y z
N MET A 1 -31.02 7.58 -17.67
CA MET A 1 -30.08 8.10 -16.66
C MET A 1 -29.00 8.87 -17.36
N THR A 2 -28.65 10.02 -16.81
CA THR A 2 -27.64 10.92 -17.36
C THR A 2 -26.63 11.28 -16.27
N ILE A 3 -25.35 11.23 -16.62
CA ILE A 3 -24.21 11.56 -15.77
C ILE A 3 -23.74 12.96 -16.15
N TYR A 4 -23.74 13.86 -15.18
CA TYR A 4 -23.27 15.23 -15.31
C TYR A 4 -22.01 15.45 -14.47
N THR A 5 -21.28 16.52 -14.74
CA THR A 5 -20.29 17.06 -13.81
C THR A 5 -20.69 18.45 -13.32
N SER A 6 -20.28 18.78 -12.09
CA SER A 6 -20.50 20.10 -11.49
C SER A 6 -19.47 20.36 -10.39
N TYR A 7 -19.54 21.54 -9.79
CA TYR A 7 -18.85 21.84 -8.53
C TYR A 7 -19.82 21.78 -7.35
N TYR A 8 -19.33 21.65 -6.12
CA TYR A 8 -20.19 21.40 -4.96
C TYR A 8 -21.31 22.41 -4.72
N ALA A 9 -21.05 23.69 -4.99
CA ALA A 9 -22.04 24.77 -4.85
C ALA A 9 -22.73 25.11 -6.19
N GLY A 10 -22.54 24.26 -7.21
CA GLY A 10 -23.18 24.39 -8.51
C GLY A 10 -24.53 23.69 -8.56
N THR A 11 -25.16 23.73 -9.73
CA THR A 11 -26.38 22.98 -9.98
C THR A 11 -26.09 21.48 -9.96
N ILE A 12 -26.94 20.73 -9.26
CA ILE A 12 -26.87 19.28 -9.14
C ILE A 12 -28.12 18.69 -9.78
N LYS A 13 -27.94 17.72 -10.68
CA LYS A 13 -29.00 16.92 -11.28
C LYS A 13 -28.92 15.49 -10.75
N GLY A 14 -30.02 15.02 -10.18
CA GLY A 14 -30.08 13.69 -9.57
C GLY A 14 -29.19 13.55 -8.33
N GLU A 15 -28.53 12.40 -8.19
CA GLU A 15 -27.69 12.09 -7.05
C GLU A 15 -26.33 12.78 -7.11
N ALA A 16 -25.99 13.52 -6.06
CA ALA A 16 -24.68 14.15 -5.94
C ALA A 16 -23.62 13.16 -5.48
N VAL A 17 -22.52 13.04 -6.23
CA VAL A 17 -21.39 12.16 -5.90
C VAL A 17 -20.11 12.99 -5.86
N SER A 18 -19.47 13.02 -4.69
CA SER A 18 -18.16 13.63 -4.54
C SER A 18 -17.09 12.79 -5.26
N ILE A 19 -16.26 13.42 -6.09
CA ILE A 19 -15.09 12.80 -6.72
C ILE A 19 -13.78 13.48 -6.33
N SER A 20 -13.78 14.35 -5.32
CA SER A 20 -12.57 14.97 -4.79
C SER A 20 -11.88 14.09 -3.76
N LEU A 21 -10.57 14.32 -3.57
CA LEU A 21 -9.78 13.61 -2.55
C LEU A 21 -10.37 13.77 -1.15
N TYR A 22 -10.88 14.97 -0.86
CA TYR A 22 -11.59 15.28 0.37
C TYR A 22 -12.91 15.97 0.01
N PRO A 23 -14.08 15.47 0.42
CA PRO A 23 -15.34 16.19 0.25
C PRO A 23 -15.43 17.40 1.20
N PRO A 24 -16.35 18.35 0.97
CA PRO A 24 -16.61 19.46 1.88
C PRO A 24 -16.96 18.97 3.29
N LYS A 25 -16.62 19.79 4.30
CA LYS A 25 -17.07 19.54 5.67
C LYS A 25 -18.60 19.44 5.68
N ASN A 26 -19.13 18.34 6.23
CA ASN A 26 -20.56 18.00 6.26
C ASN A 26 -21.17 17.52 4.92
N TRP A 27 -20.37 17.02 3.97
CA TRP A 27 -20.93 16.31 2.80
C TRP A 27 -21.69 15.06 3.24
N LYS A 28 -23.00 15.01 2.94
CA LYS A 28 -23.90 13.91 3.33
C LYS A 28 -24.18 12.92 2.20
N SER A 29 -23.76 13.24 0.99
CA SER A 29 -24.01 12.42 -0.21
C SER A 29 -22.87 11.42 -0.43
N LYS A 30 -22.97 10.61 -1.49
CA LYS A 30 -21.94 9.60 -1.81
C LYS A 30 -20.58 10.25 -2.05
N HIS A 31 -19.53 9.51 -1.69
CA HIS A 31 -18.15 9.86 -1.98
C HIS A 31 -17.49 8.71 -2.76
N LEU A 32 -16.95 9.05 -3.92
CA LEU A 32 -16.32 8.14 -4.86
C LEU A 32 -14.87 8.59 -5.11
N PRO A 33 -13.94 8.22 -4.21
CA PRO A 33 -12.53 8.60 -4.34
C PRO A 33 -11.82 7.91 -5.53
N LEU A 34 -12.49 6.95 -6.19
CA LEU A 34 -12.02 6.30 -7.42
C LEU A 34 -11.54 7.31 -8.47
N PHE A 35 -12.21 8.45 -8.57
CA PHE A 35 -11.92 9.50 -9.54
C PHE A 35 -11.14 10.69 -8.93
N ALA A 36 -10.59 10.57 -7.73
CA ALA A 36 -9.83 11.63 -7.09
C ALA A 36 -8.33 11.59 -7.45
N PRO A 37 -7.65 12.75 -7.59
CA PRO A 37 -6.19 12.79 -7.71
C PRO A 37 -5.52 12.29 -6.43
N THR A 38 -4.26 11.86 -6.52
CA THR A 38 -3.46 11.52 -5.34
C THR A 38 -3.11 12.78 -4.52
N PRO A 39 -2.84 12.66 -3.21
CA PRO A 39 -2.36 13.77 -2.40
C PRO A 39 -1.12 14.46 -2.98
N GLU A 40 -0.21 13.68 -3.56
CA GLU A 40 1.05 14.15 -4.16
C GLU A 40 0.77 14.99 -5.40
N LEU A 41 -0.06 14.48 -6.33
CA LEU A 41 -0.45 15.22 -7.54
C LEU A 41 -1.22 16.49 -7.19
N LEU A 42 -2.11 16.44 -6.20
CA LEU A 42 -2.85 17.61 -5.72
C LEU A 42 -1.92 18.65 -5.09
N LYS A 43 -0.94 18.21 -4.29
CA LYS A 43 0.06 19.09 -3.68
C LYS A 43 0.92 19.75 -4.75
N TRP A 44 1.42 18.97 -5.70
CA TRP A 44 2.22 19.45 -6.84
C TRP A 44 1.46 20.49 -7.66
N TRP A 45 0.20 20.19 -8.04
CA TRP A 45 -0.64 21.12 -8.81
C TRP A 45 -0.81 22.46 -8.10
N LYS A 46 -1.07 22.44 -6.79
CA LYS A 46 -1.22 23.64 -5.97
C LYS A 46 0.05 24.50 -5.91
N SER A 47 1.22 23.87 -5.98
CA SER A 47 2.53 24.55 -6.00
C SER A 47 3.06 24.88 -7.41
N SER A 48 2.38 24.41 -8.46
CA SER A 48 2.83 24.62 -9.85
C SER A 48 2.55 26.05 -10.34
N ALA A 49 3.12 26.38 -11.51
CA ALA A 49 2.84 27.63 -12.21
C ALA A 49 1.39 27.74 -12.73
N LYS A 50 0.65 26.62 -12.77
CA LYS A 50 -0.73 26.51 -13.30
C LYS A 50 -0.90 27.01 -14.75
N ASP A 51 0.19 27.04 -15.49
CA ASP A 51 0.22 27.34 -16.92
C ASP A 51 -0.18 26.12 -17.76
N ALA A 52 -0.18 26.26 -19.08
CA ALA A 52 -0.56 25.20 -20.00
C ALA A 52 0.33 23.95 -19.87
N ALA A 53 1.64 24.13 -19.61
CA ALA A 53 2.57 23.02 -19.42
C ALA A 53 2.26 22.25 -18.14
N ALA A 54 2.01 22.95 -17.03
CA ALA A 54 1.59 22.33 -15.77
C ALA A 54 0.24 21.62 -15.90
N GLN A 55 -0.71 22.18 -16.67
CA GLN A 55 -1.98 21.52 -16.94
C GLN A 55 -1.78 20.22 -17.74
N GLN A 56 -0.93 20.23 -18.76
CA GLN A 56 -0.64 19.06 -19.57
C GLN A 56 0.03 17.96 -18.74
N GLU A 57 1.00 18.32 -17.89
CA GLU A 57 1.67 17.37 -17.01
C GLU A 57 0.72 16.83 -15.93
N TYR A 58 -0.18 17.67 -15.40
CA TYR A 58 -1.25 17.19 -14.52
C TYR A 58 -2.11 16.15 -15.23
N LYS A 59 -2.57 16.45 -16.46
CA LYS A 59 -3.41 15.55 -17.24
C LYS A 59 -2.71 14.21 -17.45
N ARG A 60 -1.44 14.24 -17.85
CA ARG A 60 -0.62 13.04 -18.05
C ARG A 60 -0.55 12.16 -16.79
N GLN A 61 -0.16 12.74 -15.65
CA GLN A 61 -0.09 12.01 -14.38
C GLN A 61 -1.47 11.54 -13.90
N PHE A 62 -2.53 12.31 -14.16
CA PHE A 62 -3.87 11.92 -13.79
C PHE A 62 -4.42 10.79 -14.67
N SER A 63 -4.07 10.74 -15.96
CA SER A 63 -4.37 9.59 -16.83
C SER A 63 -3.69 8.32 -16.32
N GLU A 64 -2.42 8.37 -15.90
CA GLU A 64 -1.74 7.22 -15.29
C GLU A 64 -2.46 6.72 -14.03
N ILE A 65 -3.03 7.65 -13.24
CA ILE A 65 -3.86 7.31 -12.09
C ILE A 65 -5.16 6.63 -12.53
N LEU A 66 -5.86 7.14 -13.54
CA LEU A 66 -7.08 6.52 -14.07
C LEU A 66 -6.80 5.13 -14.65
N ASP A 67 -5.73 4.98 -15.43
CA ASP A 67 -5.29 3.70 -16.01
C ASP A 67 -4.98 2.68 -14.93
N SER A 68 -4.28 3.08 -13.86
CA SER A 68 -4.01 2.20 -12.72
C SER A 68 -5.27 1.71 -12.00
N ARG A 69 -6.41 2.39 -12.20
CA ARG A 69 -7.72 2.11 -11.58
C ARG A 69 -8.74 1.54 -12.58
N GLN A 70 -8.34 1.27 -13.81
CA GLN A 70 -9.22 0.94 -14.93
C GLN A 70 -10.23 -0.19 -14.62
N GLN A 71 -9.82 -1.25 -13.93
CA GLN A 71 -10.73 -2.36 -13.56
C GLN A 71 -11.88 -1.91 -12.65
N LEU A 72 -11.60 -1.03 -11.67
CA LEU A 72 -12.63 -0.48 -10.79
C LEU A 72 -13.53 0.52 -11.52
N ILE A 73 -12.97 1.25 -12.48
CA ILE A 73 -13.71 2.14 -13.37
C ILE A 73 -14.69 1.33 -14.22
N GLU A 74 -14.28 0.21 -14.79
CA GLU A 74 -15.16 -0.69 -15.56
C GLU A 74 -16.31 -1.25 -14.73
N LEU A 75 -16.04 -1.65 -13.49
CA LEU A 75 -17.11 -2.09 -12.57
C LEU A 75 -18.09 -0.96 -12.27
N TRP A 76 -17.60 0.25 -12.01
CA TRP A 76 -18.45 1.41 -11.78
C TRP A 76 -19.28 1.76 -13.03
N VAL A 77 -18.65 1.75 -14.21
CA VAL A 77 -19.28 1.98 -15.52
C VAL A 77 -20.39 0.97 -15.76
N ASN A 78 -20.13 -0.32 -15.58
CA ASN A 78 -21.12 -1.36 -15.80
C ASN A 78 -22.31 -1.19 -14.84
N LYS A 79 -22.05 -0.83 -13.58
CA LYS A 79 -23.12 -0.51 -12.61
C LYS A 79 -23.97 0.71 -13.01
N GLN A 80 -23.42 1.67 -13.77
CA GLN A 80 -24.18 2.85 -14.20
C GLN A 80 -25.10 2.57 -15.40
N LYS A 81 -24.81 1.54 -16.21
CA LYS A 81 -25.67 1.19 -17.36
C LYS A 81 -27.10 0.87 -16.92
N ASP A 82 -27.25 0.21 -15.79
CA ASP A 82 -28.56 -0.18 -15.22
C ASP A 82 -29.08 0.80 -14.16
N ASN A 83 -28.39 1.92 -13.93
CA ASN A 83 -28.81 2.88 -12.92
C ASN A 83 -29.98 3.73 -13.44
N PRO A 84 -31.14 3.76 -12.75
CA PRO A 84 -32.28 4.54 -13.21
C PRO A 84 -32.17 6.05 -12.88
N ARG A 85 -31.21 6.46 -12.04
CA ARG A 85 -31.12 7.84 -11.50
C ARG A 85 -29.98 8.62 -12.12
N ASP A 86 -30.27 9.86 -12.51
CA ASP A 86 -29.23 10.82 -12.90
C ASP A 86 -28.20 11.00 -11.78
N ILE A 87 -26.96 11.26 -12.17
CA ILE A 87 -25.83 11.47 -11.25
C ILE A 87 -25.13 12.77 -11.61
N THR A 88 -24.68 13.52 -10.59
CA THR A 88 -23.74 14.63 -10.78
C THR A 88 -22.44 14.37 -10.04
N LEU A 89 -21.33 14.26 -10.77
CA LEU A 89 -19.97 14.12 -10.22
C LEU A 89 -19.41 15.50 -9.83
N CYS A 90 -19.02 15.66 -8.56
CA CYS A 90 -18.70 16.95 -7.96
C CYS A 90 -17.22 17.08 -7.53
N CYS A 91 -16.56 18.19 -7.92
CA CYS A 91 -15.27 18.67 -7.35
C CYS A 91 -15.41 20.10 -6.77
N PHE A 92 -14.31 20.72 -6.30
CA PHE A 92 -14.35 22.05 -5.65
C PHE A 92 -14.29 23.20 -6.64
N GLU A 93 -13.51 23.02 -7.69
CA GLU A 93 -13.14 24.01 -8.69
C GLU A 93 -14.38 24.46 -9.46
N LYS A 94 -14.53 25.76 -9.74
CA LYS A 94 -15.74 26.28 -10.39
C LYS A 94 -15.77 25.91 -11.87
N SER A 95 -16.90 26.16 -12.52
CA SER A 95 -17.02 26.01 -13.97
C SER A 95 -16.09 26.97 -14.70
N GLY A 96 -15.34 26.44 -15.66
CA GLY A 96 -14.26 27.15 -16.36
C GLY A 96 -12.86 26.97 -15.75
N ASP A 97 -12.75 26.52 -14.49
CA ASP A 97 -11.45 26.23 -13.88
C ASP A 97 -10.92 24.86 -14.33
N PHE A 98 -9.60 24.72 -14.45
CA PHE A 98 -8.97 23.41 -14.64
C PHE A 98 -9.22 22.51 -13.40
N CYS A 99 -9.89 21.36 -13.58
CA CYS A 99 -10.14 20.34 -12.55
C CYS A 99 -10.11 18.94 -13.18
N HIS A 100 -9.72 17.95 -12.37
CA HIS A 100 -9.75 16.54 -12.74
C HIS A 100 -11.15 16.04 -13.15
N ARG A 101 -12.25 16.69 -12.71
CA ARG A 101 -13.62 16.33 -13.11
C ARG A 101 -13.83 16.39 -14.63
N HIS A 102 -13.16 17.30 -15.33
CA HIS A 102 -13.29 17.43 -16.78
C HIS A 102 -12.67 16.22 -17.46
N GLN A 103 -11.47 15.84 -17.01
CA GLN A 103 -10.77 14.67 -17.49
C GLN A 103 -11.53 13.38 -17.18
N VAL A 104 -12.20 13.26 -16.02
CA VAL A 104 -13.12 12.14 -15.73
C VAL A 104 -14.30 12.12 -16.71
N GLY A 105 -14.88 13.29 -17.00
CA GLY A 105 -15.95 13.42 -17.99
C GLY A 105 -15.51 12.95 -19.39
N GLU A 106 -14.31 13.34 -19.82
CA GLU A 106 -13.74 13.02 -21.13
C GLU A 106 -13.26 11.55 -21.22
N GLU A 107 -12.37 11.12 -20.33
CA GLU A 107 -11.67 9.84 -20.44
C GLU A 107 -12.46 8.67 -19.88
N VAL A 108 -13.49 8.92 -19.06
CA VAL A 108 -14.32 7.86 -18.47
C VAL A 108 -15.75 7.92 -19.00
N VAL A 109 -16.47 9.02 -18.74
CA VAL A 109 -17.90 9.05 -19.01
C VAL A 109 -18.18 9.09 -20.51
N GLN A 110 -17.53 9.99 -21.26
CA GLN A 110 -17.67 10.03 -22.71
C GLN A 110 -17.10 8.77 -23.38
N LYS A 111 -15.99 8.23 -22.87
CA LYS A 111 -15.36 7.03 -23.44
C LYS A 111 -16.22 5.77 -23.30
N TYR A 112 -16.83 5.54 -22.13
CA TYR A 112 -17.50 4.27 -21.83
C TYR A 112 -19.02 4.36 -21.70
N LEU A 113 -19.56 5.56 -21.50
CA LEU A 113 -20.99 5.85 -21.25
C LEU A 113 -21.45 7.07 -22.07
N ALA A 114 -21.02 7.17 -23.33
CA ALA A 114 -21.25 8.32 -24.21
C ALA A 114 -22.74 8.76 -24.25
N ASP A 115 -23.65 7.79 -24.38
CA ASP A 115 -25.10 8.04 -24.45
C ASP A 115 -25.70 8.56 -23.14
N GLN A 116 -25.00 8.34 -22.03
CA GLN A 116 -25.40 8.82 -20.70
C GLN A 116 -24.68 10.13 -20.34
N TRP A 117 -23.80 10.67 -21.20
CA TRP A 117 -23.08 11.89 -20.89
C TRP A 117 -23.95 13.14 -21.03
N GLY A 118 -24.16 13.83 -19.91
CA GLY A 118 -24.97 15.04 -19.82
C GLY A 118 -24.19 16.33 -19.94
N GLY A 119 -22.86 16.31 -19.86
CA GLY A 119 -22.03 17.51 -19.84
C GLY A 119 -21.87 18.15 -18.46
N GLU A 120 -21.19 19.29 -18.41
CA GLU A 120 -21.11 20.12 -17.21
C GLU A 120 -22.42 20.92 -17.03
N VAL A 121 -23.08 20.78 -15.88
CA VAL A 121 -24.43 21.36 -15.67
C VAL A 121 -24.45 22.89 -15.82
N ALA A 122 -23.39 23.57 -15.38
CA ALA A 122 -23.32 25.03 -15.43
C ALA A 122 -23.18 25.60 -16.85
N LEU A 123 -22.62 24.83 -17.80
CA LEU A 123 -22.51 25.24 -19.20
C LEU A 123 -23.84 25.08 -19.95
N LEU A 124 -24.65 24.10 -19.57
CA LEU A 124 -25.99 23.88 -20.15
C LEU A 124 -26.99 24.98 -19.77
N ALA A 125 -26.88 25.55 -18.57
CA ALA A 125 -27.74 26.64 -18.12
C ALA A 125 -27.53 27.97 -18.88
N ARG A 126 -26.45 28.08 -19.67
CA ARG A 126 -26.12 29.24 -20.50
C ARG A 126 -26.43 29.04 -21.99
N GLY A 127 -27.07 27.94 -22.38
CA GLY A 127 -27.48 27.70 -23.77
C GLY A 127 -26.33 27.47 -24.75
N ILE A 128 -25.16 27.00 -24.27
CA ILE A 128 -24.03 26.69 -25.14
C ILE A 128 -24.10 25.20 -25.53
N ASP A 129 -24.31 24.96 -26.83
CA ASP A 129 -24.54 23.66 -27.47
C ASP A 129 -23.30 22.74 -27.43
N LYS A 130 -23.54 21.44 -27.66
CA LYS A 130 -22.71 20.24 -27.45
C LYS A 130 -21.37 20.13 -28.23
N SER A 131 -20.74 21.22 -28.66
CA SER A 131 -19.48 21.14 -29.41
C SER A 131 -18.35 21.89 -28.71
N TYR A 132 -17.71 21.23 -27.73
CA TYR A 132 -16.35 21.61 -27.34
C TYR A 132 -15.39 20.51 -27.81
N THR A 133 -14.96 20.62 -29.07
CA THR A 133 -13.80 19.91 -29.60
C THR A 133 -12.55 20.76 -29.36
N PRO A 134 -11.57 20.30 -28.57
CA PRO A 134 -10.23 20.87 -28.61
C PRO A 134 -9.60 20.53 -29.96
N ALA A 135 -8.96 21.52 -30.57
CA ALA A 135 -8.35 21.44 -31.88
C ALA A 135 -7.36 20.27 -32.01
N SER A 136 -7.41 19.65 -33.19
CA SER A 136 -6.49 18.68 -33.75
C SER A 136 -5.02 18.99 -33.50
N ALA A 137 -4.26 18.00 -33.03
CA ALA A 137 -2.85 17.86 -33.36
C ALA A 137 -2.58 16.39 -33.74
N SER A 138 -2.21 16.25 -35.01
CA SER A 138 -1.69 15.10 -35.74
C SER A 138 -0.96 14.04 -34.91
N GLY A 139 -1.24 12.78 -35.23
CA GLY A 139 -0.56 11.63 -34.68
C GLY A 139 0.94 11.61 -34.96
N ASN A 140 1.66 10.91 -34.09
CA ASN A 140 2.93 10.27 -34.42
C ASN A 140 3.11 9.03 -33.54
N GLN A 141 3.43 7.93 -34.21
CA GLN A 141 3.91 6.69 -33.62
C GLN A 141 5.20 6.95 -32.84
N TYR A 142 5.31 6.43 -31.63
CA TYR A 142 6.58 6.40 -30.90
C TYR A 142 7.31 5.08 -31.17
N HIS A 143 8.42 5.20 -31.90
CA HIS A 143 9.49 4.21 -32.00
C HIS A 143 10.48 4.40 -30.84
N ASN A 144 11.02 3.29 -30.32
CA ASN A 144 12.20 3.23 -29.45
C ASN A 144 13.45 3.73 -30.19
N ASP A 145 14.33 4.50 -29.54
CA ASP A 145 15.74 4.11 -29.28
C ASP A 145 16.62 5.20 -28.60
N HIS A 146 17.77 4.75 -28.09
CA HIS A 146 18.66 5.29 -27.06
C HIS A 146 19.56 6.52 -27.37
N ASN A 147 20.07 7.09 -26.25
CA ASN A 147 21.44 7.59 -25.98
C ASN A 147 21.85 9.03 -26.37
N VAL A 148 22.15 9.86 -25.36
CA VAL A 148 23.09 11.02 -25.48
C VAL A 148 23.88 11.21 -24.15
N LYS A 149 25.21 11.30 -24.23
CA LYS A 149 26.14 11.67 -23.13
C LYS A 149 26.54 13.15 -23.24
N ILE A 150 26.59 13.87 -22.12
CA ILE A 150 27.24 15.19 -21.97
C ILE A 150 28.09 15.18 -20.68
N PRO A 151 29.32 15.74 -20.67
CA PRO A 151 30.27 15.64 -19.55
C PRO A 151 30.07 16.75 -18.50
N ILE A 152 30.23 16.41 -17.21
CA ILE A 152 30.13 17.35 -16.07
C ILE A 152 31.49 17.53 -15.41
N ASN A 153 31.98 18.78 -15.41
CA ASN A 153 33.10 19.21 -14.60
C ASN A 153 32.60 19.49 -13.16
N SER A 154 33.28 18.94 -12.16
CA SER A 154 32.73 18.81 -10.81
C SER A 154 32.65 20.13 -10.05
N THR A 155 31.48 20.42 -9.49
CA THR A 155 31.37 21.27 -8.29
C THR A 155 30.19 20.76 -7.47
N PHE A 156 30.50 20.06 -6.37
CA PHE A 156 29.49 19.65 -5.38
C PHE A 156 28.81 20.88 -4.77
N PRO A 157 27.51 20.80 -4.42
CA PRO A 157 26.85 21.81 -3.61
C PRO A 157 27.61 22.08 -2.30
N PRO A 158 27.67 23.32 -1.79
CA PRO A 158 28.47 23.68 -0.61
C PRO A 158 28.14 22.84 0.64
N THR A 159 26.87 22.49 0.81
CA THR A 159 26.38 21.67 1.93
C THR A 159 26.91 20.24 1.87
N VAL A 160 27.00 19.66 0.68
CA VAL A 160 27.56 18.31 0.45
C VAL A 160 29.06 18.32 0.73
N LYS A 161 29.81 19.33 0.23
CA LYS A 161 31.25 19.48 0.54
C LYS A 161 31.53 19.57 2.03
N LYS A 162 30.73 20.36 2.76
CA LYS A 162 30.88 20.54 4.21
C LYS A 162 30.61 19.25 5.00
N LEU A 163 29.67 18.42 4.55
CA LEU A 163 29.38 17.14 5.20
C LEU A 163 30.44 16.07 4.88
N LEU A 164 30.95 16.03 3.64
CA LEU A 164 32.05 15.15 3.26
C LEU A 164 33.31 15.43 4.10
N ALA A 165 33.69 16.71 4.23
CA ALA A 165 34.82 17.10 5.09
C ALA A 165 34.65 16.60 6.53
N LYS A 166 33.45 16.75 7.10
CA LYS A 166 33.14 16.25 8.45
C LYS A 166 33.20 14.72 8.58
N CYS A 167 32.82 13.98 7.53
CA CYS A 167 32.95 12.53 7.51
C CYS A 167 34.43 12.12 7.50
N HIS A 168 35.25 12.76 6.67
CA HIS A 168 36.70 12.51 6.64
C HIS A 168 37.40 12.88 7.95
N ASP A 169 37.06 14.04 8.55
CA ASP A 169 37.59 14.46 9.86
C ASP A 169 37.20 13.49 10.97
N ALA A 170 36.07 12.80 10.82
CA ALA A 170 35.60 11.76 11.75
C ALA A 170 36.17 10.36 11.45
N GLY A 171 37.10 10.23 10.50
CA GLY A 171 37.80 8.99 10.16
C GLY A 171 37.08 8.08 9.17
N TYR A 172 36.03 8.57 8.49
CA TYR A 172 35.28 7.80 7.49
C TYR A 172 35.80 8.13 6.09
N PRO A 173 36.44 7.19 5.36
CA PRO A 173 36.92 7.40 4.00
C PRO A 173 35.74 7.30 3.02
N VAL A 174 34.77 8.21 3.16
CA VAL A 174 33.59 8.26 2.30
C VAL A 174 34.00 8.85 0.95
N GLN A 175 33.75 8.11 -0.13
CA GLN A 175 33.91 8.62 -1.49
C GLN A 175 32.52 9.01 -2.02
N CYS A 176 32.43 10.17 -2.66
CA CYS A 176 31.17 10.66 -3.21
C CYS A 176 31.43 11.23 -4.59
N ASP A 177 30.76 10.68 -5.60
CA ASP A 177 30.91 11.03 -7.00
C ASP A 177 29.60 11.65 -7.52
N ARG A 178 29.68 12.81 -8.19
CA ARG A 178 28.51 13.42 -8.84
C ARG A 178 28.33 12.84 -10.23
N LEU A 179 27.17 12.26 -10.48
CA LEU A 179 26.81 11.63 -11.75
C LEU A 179 26.28 12.64 -12.76
N SER A 180 26.37 12.31 -14.05
CA SER A 180 25.89 13.16 -15.15
C SER A 180 24.38 13.42 -15.10
N CYS A 181 23.61 12.53 -14.48
CA CYS A 181 22.17 12.65 -14.26
C CYS A 181 21.79 13.58 -13.09
N GLY A 182 22.76 14.19 -12.40
CA GLY A 182 22.53 15.07 -11.25
C GLY A 182 22.41 14.38 -9.90
N TYR A 183 22.54 13.05 -9.87
CA TYR A 183 22.58 12.23 -8.65
C TYR A 183 24.00 12.11 -8.09
N PHE A 184 24.12 11.59 -6.87
CA PHE A 184 25.37 11.41 -6.13
C PHE A 184 25.52 9.93 -5.77
N ARG A 185 26.58 9.30 -6.25
CA ARG A 185 26.96 7.96 -5.78
C ARG A 185 27.83 8.10 -4.55
N VAL A 186 27.54 7.34 -3.49
CA VAL A 186 28.30 7.40 -2.24
C VAL A 186 28.83 6.01 -1.94
N SER A 187 30.10 5.91 -1.61
CA SER A 187 30.71 4.68 -1.11
C SER A 187 31.48 4.93 0.18
N LEU A 188 31.59 3.91 1.01
CA LEU A 188 32.32 3.95 2.28
C LEU A 188 33.11 2.66 2.42
N HIS A 189 34.42 2.75 2.64
CA HIS A 189 35.32 1.58 2.63
C HIS A 189 35.22 0.75 1.33
N GLU A 190 35.12 1.44 0.19
CA GLU A 190 34.96 0.84 -1.15
C GLU A 190 33.62 0.12 -1.41
N GLU A 191 32.71 0.07 -0.42
CA GLU A 191 31.34 -0.44 -0.62
C GLU A 191 30.39 0.64 -1.13
N ASP A 192 29.64 0.34 -2.20
CA ASP A 192 28.66 1.24 -2.80
C ASP A 192 27.39 1.33 -1.95
N LEU A 193 27.12 2.52 -1.41
CA LEU A 193 25.92 2.84 -0.65
C LEU A 193 24.79 3.33 -1.56
N GLY A 194 24.99 3.36 -2.88
CA GLY A 194 23.97 3.64 -3.88
C GLY A 194 24.00 5.06 -4.44
N GLU A 195 23.08 5.32 -5.37
CA GLU A 195 22.90 6.61 -6.04
C GLU A 195 21.74 7.39 -5.41
N TRP A 196 22.00 8.64 -5.08
CA TRP A 196 21.09 9.45 -4.28
C TRP A 196 20.83 10.80 -4.93
N THR A 197 19.62 11.33 -4.75
CA THR A 197 19.33 12.73 -5.05
C THR A 197 20.10 13.65 -4.12
N GLU A 198 20.16 14.96 -4.41
CA GLU A 198 20.83 15.94 -3.53
C GLU A 198 20.28 15.92 -2.10
N LEU A 199 18.98 15.71 -1.91
CA LEU A 199 18.40 15.61 -0.57
C LEU A 199 18.74 14.27 0.11
N GLY A 200 18.79 13.19 -0.67
CA GLY A 200 19.17 11.85 -0.19
C GLY A 200 20.62 11.80 0.27
N VAL A 201 21.55 12.38 -0.50
CA VAL A 201 22.99 12.36 -0.18
C VAL A 201 23.30 13.13 1.11
N LEU A 202 22.60 14.24 1.37
CA LEU A 202 22.72 14.99 2.63
C LEU A 202 22.29 14.15 3.83
N GLY A 203 21.25 13.33 3.67
CA GLY A 203 20.76 12.40 4.70
C GLY A 203 21.76 11.27 4.99
N VAL A 204 22.32 10.66 3.93
CA VAL A 204 23.33 9.60 4.05
C VAL A 204 24.60 10.14 4.75
N LEU A 205 25.16 11.26 4.29
CA LEU A 205 26.39 11.84 4.86
C LEU A 205 26.21 12.35 6.29
N ALA A 206 25.04 12.90 6.64
CA ALA A 206 24.74 13.31 8.01
C ALA A 206 24.56 12.12 8.96
N GLY A 207 24.04 11.00 8.45
CA GLY A 207 23.87 9.75 9.21
C GLY A 207 25.20 9.13 9.65
N LEU A 208 26.21 9.15 8.77
CA LEU A 208 27.55 8.63 9.06
C LEU A 208 28.28 9.36 10.20
N GLN A 209 27.82 10.57 10.57
CA GLN A 209 28.40 11.36 11.67
C GLN A 209 27.81 11.00 13.04
N GLN A 210 26.75 10.17 13.09
CA GLN A 210 26.00 9.91 14.33
C GLN A 210 26.68 8.84 15.22
N PRO A 211 26.82 9.08 16.54
CA PRO A 211 27.51 8.16 17.47
C PRO A 211 26.93 6.75 17.52
N PHE A 212 25.65 6.57 17.20
CA PHE A 212 24.97 5.28 17.23
C PHE A 212 25.66 4.22 16.34
N TYR A 213 26.32 4.64 15.26
CA TYR A 213 27.07 3.75 14.37
C TYR A 213 28.51 3.47 14.84
N ARG A 214 29.02 4.16 15.87
CA ARG A 214 30.40 4.01 16.37
C ARG A 214 30.66 2.75 17.18
N GLY A 215 29.64 2.19 17.85
CA GLY A 215 29.83 1.16 18.89
C GLY A 215 29.60 -0.29 18.48
N ARG A 216 29.15 -0.57 17.26
CA ARG A 216 28.70 -1.92 16.85
C ARG A 216 29.61 -2.63 15.84
N LEU A 217 30.84 -2.14 15.66
CA LEU A 217 31.82 -2.73 14.75
C LEU A 217 32.91 -3.56 15.46
N VAL A 218 32.71 -3.97 16.71
CA VAL A 218 33.64 -4.91 17.39
C VAL A 218 32.87 -6.17 17.84
N PRO A 219 33.08 -7.35 17.21
CA PRO A 219 32.36 -8.58 17.55
C PRO A 219 32.88 -9.26 18.84
N SER A 220 31.96 -9.86 19.59
CA SER A 220 32.20 -10.72 20.76
C SER A 220 32.25 -12.20 20.32
N LEU A 221 33.36 -12.86 20.62
CA LEU A 221 33.54 -14.32 20.62
C LEU A 221 33.44 -14.78 22.08
N ALA A 222 32.45 -15.60 22.41
CA ALA A 222 32.51 -16.67 23.42
C ALA A 222 31.11 -17.26 23.61
N ASP A 223 30.88 -18.48 23.11
CA ASP A 223 30.38 -19.61 23.90
C ASP A 223 30.22 -20.85 23.00
N GLN A 224 31.12 -21.84 23.18
CA GLN A 224 30.93 -23.23 22.78
C GLN A 224 31.26 -24.10 23.99
N GLU A 225 30.32 -24.93 24.44
CA GLU A 225 30.47 -25.82 25.59
C GLU A 225 31.13 -27.18 25.26
N ALA A 226 31.94 -27.62 26.23
CA ALA A 226 32.23 -28.97 26.72
C ALA A 226 32.95 -30.07 25.85
N THR A 227 34.17 -30.36 26.32
CA THR A 227 35.14 -31.48 26.20
C THR A 227 34.60 -32.94 26.32
N PRO A 228 35.33 -34.04 25.93
CA PRO A 228 36.77 -34.28 26.22
C PRO A 228 37.68 -35.04 25.21
N ALA A 229 39.01 -34.78 25.38
CA ALA A 229 40.27 -35.54 25.13
C ALA A 229 40.31 -36.66 24.06
N GLU A 230 41.36 -36.85 23.22
CA GLU A 230 42.80 -36.60 23.36
C GLU A 230 43.55 -36.78 21.98
N ILE A 231 44.69 -36.08 21.84
CA ILE A 231 45.89 -36.26 20.97
C ILE A 231 45.88 -35.88 19.46
N ALA A 232 46.82 -34.98 19.12
CA ALA A 232 47.09 -34.23 17.88
C ALA A 232 47.87 -35.04 16.79
N PRO A 233 48.19 -34.55 15.55
CA PRO A 233 48.69 -33.19 15.23
C PRO A 233 48.19 -32.49 13.93
N VAL A 234 48.05 -31.16 14.07
CA VAL A 234 48.41 -30.07 13.13
C VAL A 234 47.96 -30.16 11.66
N ALA A 235 46.86 -29.47 11.33
CA ALA A 235 46.62 -28.92 9.99
C ALA A 235 45.69 -27.69 10.00
N VAL A 236 46.23 -26.57 9.49
CA VAL A 236 45.64 -25.35 8.89
C VAL A 236 44.17 -24.99 9.25
N PRO A 237 43.88 -23.82 9.87
CA PRO A 237 42.51 -23.43 10.19
C PRO A 237 41.71 -22.95 8.96
N GLN A 238 40.54 -23.55 8.75
CA GLN A 238 39.44 -23.02 7.92
C GLN A 238 38.57 -22.06 8.75
N PRO A 239 37.91 -21.06 8.11
CA PRO A 239 37.10 -20.08 8.82
C PRO A 239 35.78 -20.69 9.35
N VAL A 240 35.50 -20.43 10.62
CA VAL A 240 34.33 -20.91 11.40
C VAL A 240 33.06 -20.12 11.02
N ALA A 241 31.94 -20.82 10.82
CA ALA A 241 30.63 -20.25 10.54
C ALA A 241 30.07 -19.41 11.71
N GLN A 242 29.44 -18.27 11.41
CA GLN A 242 28.74 -17.42 12.39
C GLN A 242 27.41 -18.07 12.86
N PRO A 243 26.98 -17.87 14.12
CA PRO A 243 25.70 -18.39 14.63
C PRO A 243 24.51 -17.62 14.02
N GLU A 244 23.49 -18.36 13.60
CA GLU A 244 22.25 -17.82 13.00
C GLU A 244 21.45 -17.00 14.03
N SER A 245 20.96 -15.83 13.62
CA SER A 245 20.04 -15.00 14.43
C SER A 245 18.74 -15.75 14.73
N PRO A 246 18.11 -15.60 15.92
CA PRO A 246 16.85 -16.27 16.24
C PRO A 246 15.72 -15.81 15.31
N GLU A 247 15.00 -16.75 14.69
CA GLU A 247 13.91 -16.48 13.73
C GLU A 247 12.79 -15.63 14.38
N LEU A 248 12.33 -14.61 13.65
CA LEU A 248 11.27 -13.68 14.06
C LEU A 248 9.85 -14.19 13.80
N ILE A 249 9.73 -15.31 13.09
CA ILE A 249 8.47 -16.03 12.91
C ILE A 249 8.62 -17.43 13.53
N THR A 250 7.50 -18.01 13.96
CA THR A 250 7.44 -19.42 14.35
C THR A 250 6.65 -20.18 13.29
N ARG A 251 7.22 -21.22 12.69
CA ARG A 251 6.50 -22.12 11.79
C ARG A 251 5.66 -23.09 12.64
N LEU A 252 4.34 -22.98 12.53
CA LEU A 252 3.38 -23.75 13.34
C LEU A 252 3.04 -25.10 12.71
N ALA A 253 2.78 -25.10 11.41
CA ALA A 253 2.34 -26.26 10.64
C ALA A 253 2.43 -25.99 9.14
N LYS A 254 2.12 -27.00 8.32
CA LYS A 254 1.90 -26.88 6.89
C LYS A 254 0.66 -27.70 6.51
N LEU A 255 -0.38 -27.04 6.01
CA LEU A 255 -1.58 -27.71 5.51
C LEU A 255 -1.30 -28.31 4.14
N GLU A 256 -1.69 -29.57 3.94
CA GLU A 256 -1.46 -30.28 2.69
C GLU A 256 -2.67 -31.16 2.33
N GLY A 257 -2.67 -31.68 1.11
CA GLY A 257 -3.68 -32.63 0.64
C GLY A 257 -5.11 -32.10 0.73
N GLU A 258 -6.00 -32.93 1.28
CA GLU A 258 -7.45 -32.67 1.34
C GLU A 258 -7.80 -31.45 2.20
N GLU A 259 -7.11 -31.24 3.33
CA GLU A 259 -7.37 -30.11 4.24
C GLU A 259 -7.09 -28.77 3.55
N LEU A 260 -5.96 -28.67 2.83
CA LEU A 260 -5.63 -27.48 2.04
C LEU A 260 -6.62 -27.27 0.89
N ALA A 261 -6.98 -28.34 0.18
CA ALA A 261 -7.92 -28.28 -0.95
C ALA A 261 -9.32 -27.83 -0.50
N GLN A 262 -9.80 -28.33 0.64
CA GLN A 262 -11.10 -27.94 1.21
C GLN A 262 -11.15 -26.44 1.50
N ILE A 263 -10.10 -25.89 2.11
CA ILE A 263 -10.00 -24.46 2.42
C ILE A 263 -9.91 -23.61 1.15
N GLN A 264 -9.11 -24.05 0.17
CA GLN A 264 -9.01 -23.35 -1.11
C GLN A 264 -10.35 -23.28 -1.84
N ASN A 265 -11.12 -24.38 -1.81
CA ASN A 265 -12.46 -24.42 -2.39
C ASN A 265 -13.43 -23.53 -1.62
N TRP A 266 -13.37 -23.53 -0.29
CA TRP A 266 -14.16 -22.63 0.54
C TRP A 266 -13.85 -21.16 0.22
N CYS A 267 -12.58 -20.75 0.18
CA CYS A 267 -12.16 -19.39 -0.19
C CYS A 267 -12.72 -18.96 -1.56
N LYS A 268 -12.65 -19.84 -2.57
CA LYS A 268 -13.26 -19.56 -3.89
C LYS A 268 -14.77 -19.35 -3.78
N SER A 269 -15.47 -20.15 -2.98
CA SER A 269 -16.93 -20.06 -2.80
C SER A 269 -17.39 -18.78 -2.11
N ILE A 270 -16.56 -18.18 -1.26
CA ILE A 270 -16.88 -16.96 -0.50
C ILE A 270 -16.37 -15.68 -1.15
N LYS A 271 -15.60 -15.76 -2.26
CA LYS A 271 -14.94 -14.61 -2.89
C LYS A 271 -15.91 -13.48 -3.24
N ASN A 272 -17.11 -13.84 -3.73
CA ASN A 272 -18.16 -12.88 -4.08
C ASN A 272 -18.85 -12.22 -2.86
N LYS A 273 -18.63 -12.74 -1.65
CA LYS A 273 -19.13 -12.18 -0.38
C LYS A 273 -18.10 -11.29 0.32
N MET A 274 -16.85 -11.26 -0.16
CA MET A 274 -15.82 -10.39 0.38
C MET A 274 -16.06 -8.95 -0.05
N PHE A 275 -15.60 -8.01 0.77
CA PHE A 275 -15.70 -6.58 0.48
C PHE A 275 -14.31 -5.95 0.35
N PRO A 276 -14.18 -4.83 -0.40
CA PRO A 276 -12.92 -4.11 -0.49
C PRO A 276 -12.42 -3.68 0.89
N SER A 277 -11.15 -3.97 1.17
CA SER A 277 -10.51 -3.58 2.42
C SER A 277 -10.39 -2.07 2.52
N ILE A 278 -10.70 -1.52 3.69
CA ILE A 278 -10.46 -0.10 4.01
C ILE A 278 -9.03 0.16 4.49
N SER A 279 -8.15 -0.85 4.41
CA SER A 279 -6.75 -0.74 4.81
C SER A 279 -6.01 0.33 4.00
N GLN A 280 -5.19 1.13 4.70
CA GLN A 280 -4.33 2.14 4.08
C GLN A 280 -2.99 1.57 3.61
N TYR A 281 -2.71 0.30 3.90
CA TYR A 281 -1.42 -0.34 3.67
C TYR A 281 -1.48 -1.47 2.63
N ALA A 282 -2.67 -1.83 2.13
CA ALA A 282 -2.84 -2.90 1.13
C ALA A 282 -3.91 -2.52 0.10
N ASP A 283 -3.49 -1.82 -0.96
CA ASP A 283 -4.37 -1.31 -2.01
C ASP A 283 -4.96 -2.46 -2.84
N GLY A 284 -6.28 -2.47 -3.06
CA GLY A 284 -6.97 -3.46 -3.91
C GLY A 284 -7.27 -4.82 -3.26
N ARG A 285 -6.92 -5.00 -1.98
CA ARG A 285 -7.21 -6.20 -1.19
C ARG A 285 -8.71 -6.34 -0.90
N LEU A 286 -9.24 -7.57 -0.95
CA LEU A 286 -10.56 -7.90 -0.42
C LEU A 286 -10.43 -8.57 0.95
N GLU A 287 -11.40 -8.33 1.83
CA GLU A 287 -11.44 -8.92 3.16
C GLU A 287 -12.83 -9.44 3.56
N LEU A 288 -12.84 -10.39 4.49
CA LEU A 288 -14.01 -10.94 5.15
C LEU A 288 -13.64 -11.27 6.59
N HIS A 289 -14.58 -11.06 7.51
CA HIS A 289 -14.35 -11.20 8.94
C HIS A 289 -15.18 -12.36 9.49
N LEU A 290 -14.56 -13.24 10.27
CA LEU A 290 -15.24 -14.29 11.04
C LEU A 290 -15.17 -13.98 12.54
N ARG A 291 -16.18 -14.45 13.27
CA ARG A 291 -16.47 -14.18 14.70
C ARG A 291 -16.70 -12.72 15.06
N HIS A 292 -15.76 -11.84 14.77
CA HIS A 292 -15.85 -10.42 15.09
C HIS A 292 -15.40 -9.54 13.92
N PHE A 293 -16.19 -8.51 13.64
CA PHE A 293 -15.80 -7.38 12.83
C PHE A 293 -15.13 -6.34 13.73
N VAL A 294 -14.00 -5.79 13.29
CA VAL A 294 -13.22 -4.79 14.03
C VAL A 294 -13.06 -3.55 13.15
N SER A 295 -13.62 -2.43 13.58
CA SER A 295 -13.45 -1.18 12.84
C SER A 295 -12.01 -0.67 13.02
N LEU A 296 -11.31 -0.43 11.92
CA LEU A 296 -9.98 0.18 11.95
C LEU A 296 -10.09 1.68 12.30
N ALA A 297 -10.02 2.00 13.59
CA ALA A 297 -9.88 3.38 14.04
C ALA A 297 -8.40 3.79 13.98
N SER A 298 -8.09 4.89 13.29
CA SER A 298 -6.73 5.43 13.27
C SER A 298 -6.33 5.85 14.69
N ALA A 299 -5.13 5.48 15.14
CA ALA A 299 -4.56 5.94 16.40
C ALA A 299 -4.53 7.48 16.52
N LYS A 300 -4.51 8.19 15.39
CA LYS A 300 -4.56 9.66 15.31
C LYS A 300 -5.94 10.26 15.56
N SER A 301 -7.01 9.46 15.47
CA SER A 301 -8.39 9.93 15.54
C SER A 301 -8.96 10.01 16.96
N GLY A 302 -8.27 9.42 17.95
CA GLY A 302 -8.75 9.31 19.33
C GLY A 302 -10.02 8.44 19.51
N ARG A 303 -10.61 7.93 18.42
CA ARG A 303 -11.78 7.06 18.46
C ARG A 303 -11.34 5.64 18.82
N LYS A 304 -12.07 5.01 19.76
CA LYS A 304 -11.87 3.60 20.08
C LYS A 304 -12.33 2.73 18.91
N ALA A 305 -11.63 1.61 18.69
CA ALA A 305 -12.11 0.60 17.76
C ALA A 305 -13.44 0.03 18.28
N THR A 306 -14.41 -0.12 17.38
CA THR A 306 -15.66 -0.83 17.64
C THR A 306 -15.53 -2.27 17.22
N VAL A 307 -16.09 -3.17 18.02
CA VAL A 307 -16.09 -4.61 17.78
C VAL A 307 -17.53 -5.08 17.73
N ARG A 308 -17.90 -5.80 16.67
CA ARG A 308 -19.25 -6.36 16.49
C ARG A 308 -19.16 -7.85 16.22
N LYS A 309 -20.06 -8.64 16.78
CA LYS A 309 -20.15 -10.07 16.44
C LYS A 309 -20.61 -10.23 15.00
N VAL A 310 -19.99 -11.18 14.30
CA VAL A 310 -20.39 -11.62 12.97
C VAL A 310 -21.25 -12.87 13.15
N ASP A 311 -22.40 -12.90 12.48
CA ASP A 311 -23.24 -14.09 12.45
C ASP A 311 -22.56 -15.19 11.63
N SER A 312 -22.25 -16.32 12.28
CA SER A 312 -21.60 -17.47 11.65
C SER A 312 -22.46 -18.11 10.56
N ALA A 313 -23.79 -17.94 10.60
CA ALA A 313 -24.69 -18.44 9.56
C ALA A 313 -24.49 -17.75 8.20
N MET A 314 -23.85 -16.58 8.17
CA MET A 314 -23.59 -15.80 6.94
C MET A 314 -22.63 -16.53 5.97
N TYR A 315 -21.77 -17.39 6.50
CA TYR A 315 -20.69 -18.05 5.76
C TYR A 315 -20.69 -19.56 6.02
N PRO A 316 -21.53 -20.33 5.32
CA PRO A 316 -21.49 -21.79 5.39
C PRO A 316 -20.07 -22.32 5.14
N GLY A 317 -19.62 -23.28 5.95
CA GLY A 317 -18.27 -23.86 5.87
C GLY A 317 -17.17 -23.06 6.57
N ALA A 318 -17.48 -21.91 7.20
CA ALA A 318 -16.50 -21.12 7.95
C ALA A 318 -15.97 -21.86 9.20
N ASP A 319 -16.71 -22.84 9.71
CA ASP A 319 -16.34 -23.69 10.83
C ASP A 319 -15.00 -24.40 10.63
N VAL A 320 -14.65 -24.76 9.39
CA VAL A 320 -13.34 -25.34 9.06
C VAL A 320 -12.21 -24.35 9.33
N ILE A 321 -12.37 -23.09 8.94
CA ILE A 321 -11.39 -22.02 9.21
C ILE A 321 -11.30 -21.73 10.70
N GLU A 322 -12.43 -21.70 11.40
CA GLU A 322 -12.45 -21.45 12.83
C GLU A 322 -11.79 -22.58 13.62
N ALA A 323 -12.04 -23.84 13.26
CA ALA A 323 -11.39 -24.99 13.89
C ALA A 323 -9.86 -24.98 13.70
N LEU A 324 -9.38 -24.57 12.52
CA LEU A 324 -7.95 -24.37 12.28
C LEU A 324 -7.38 -23.20 13.08
N GLY A 325 -8.15 -22.11 13.17
CA GLY A 325 -7.82 -20.98 14.04
C GLY A 325 -7.62 -21.40 15.49
N GLU A 326 -8.48 -22.25 16.04
CA GLU A 326 -8.34 -22.77 17.40
C GLU A 326 -7.09 -23.64 17.59
N LYS A 327 -6.71 -24.41 16.57
CA LYS A 327 -5.47 -25.20 16.61
C LYS A 327 -4.22 -24.30 16.61
N LEU A 328 -4.22 -23.22 15.82
CA LEU A 328 -3.05 -22.36 15.61
C LEU A 328 -2.93 -21.23 16.63
N LEU A 329 -4.05 -20.68 17.06
CA LEU A 329 -4.16 -19.62 18.06
C LEU A 329 -5.41 -19.85 18.92
N PRO A 330 -5.31 -20.68 19.98
CA PRO A 330 -6.44 -20.98 20.85
C PRO A 330 -7.09 -19.71 21.42
N ASP A 331 -8.42 -19.68 21.46
CA ASP A 331 -9.23 -18.54 21.93
C ASP A 331 -9.02 -17.27 21.08
N PHE A 332 -8.79 -17.42 19.78
CA PHE A 332 -8.76 -16.26 18.89
C PHE A 332 -10.14 -15.60 18.84
N HIS A 333 -10.14 -14.27 18.74
CA HIS A 333 -11.37 -13.49 18.72
C HIS A 333 -11.82 -13.18 17.30
N GLN A 334 -10.89 -13.03 16.35
CA GLN A 334 -11.21 -12.73 14.96
C GLN A 334 -10.35 -13.55 14.01
N ALA A 335 -10.97 -14.09 12.96
CA ALA A 335 -10.25 -14.50 11.75
C ALA A 335 -10.54 -13.49 10.64
N LEU A 336 -9.46 -12.96 10.06
CA LEU A 336 -9.51 -12.03 8.94
C LEU A 336 -9.09 -12.79 7.67
N VAL A 337 -10.07 -13.10 6.82
CA VAL A 337 -9.90 -13.79 5.55
C VAL A 337 -9.57 -12.76 4.48
N LEU A 338 -8.46 -12.96 3.76
CA LEU A 338 -7.84 -11.94 2.93
C LEU A 338 -7.54 -12.50 1.54
N TYR A 339 -7.94 -11.75 0.53
CA TYR A 339 -7.62 -12.02 -0.87
C TYR A 339 -6.85 -10.85 -1.46
N TYR A 340 -5.70 -11.17 -2.05
CA TYR A 340 -4.79 -10.23 -2.70
C TYR A 340 -4.74 -10.56 -4.19
N PRO A 341 -5.27 -9.71 -5.06
CA PRO A 341 -5.01 -9.79 -6.49
C PRO A 341 -3.50 -9.74 -6.79
N ALA A 342 -3.07 -10.39 -7.86
CA ALA A 342 -1.70 -10.23 -8.36
C ALA A 342 -1.29 -8.75 -8.47
N GLY A 343 -0.06 -8.42 -8.04
CA GLY A 343 0.45 -7.05 -8.00
C GLY A 343 0.14 -6.28 -6.71
N THR A 344 -0.65 -6.84 -5.80
CA THR A 344 -0.91 -6.22 -4.50
C THR A 344 0.34 -6.29 -3.62
N GLN A 345 0.65 -5.19 -2.92
CA GLN A 345 1.69 -5.14 -1.89
C GLN A 345 1.05 -4.79 -0.56
N ILE A 346 1.54 -5.38 0.53
CA ILE A 346 1.24 -4.89 1.88
C ILE A 346 2.45 -4.07 2.34
N LYS A 347 2.28 -2.74 2.36
CA LYS A 347 3.28 -1.81 2.89
C LYS A 347 3.57 -2.17 4.35
N VAL A 348 4.82 -1.90 4.77
CA VAL A 348 5.23 -2.16 6.15
C VAL A 348 4.32 -1.39 7.11
N HIS A 349 3.67 -2.12 8.01
CA HIS A 349 2.69 -1.60 8.94
C HIS A 349 2.78 -2.33 10.28
N ARG A 350 1.97 -1.87 11.23
CA ARG A 350 1.68 -2.57 12.48
C ARG A 350 0.19 -2.76 12.54
N ASP A 351 -0.23 -3.90 13.05
CA ASP A 351 -1.64 -4.20 13.17
C ASP A 351 -2.30 -3.34 14.25
N SER A 352 -3.61 -3.12 14.07
CA SER A 352 -4.43 -2.22 14.88
C SER A 352 -4.14 -2.33 16.39
N PRO A 353 -4.11 -1.20 17.12
CA PRO A 353 -3.99 -1.22 18.58
C PRO A 353 -5.08 -2.02 19.32
N ALA A 354 -6.20 -2.34 18.64
CA ALA A 354 -7.28 -3.17 19.17
C ALA A 354 -6.87 -4.63 19.41
N TYR A 355 -5.89 -5.14 18.64
CA TYR A 355 -5.38 -6.49 18.81
C TYR A 355 -4.36 -6.56 19.95
N ALA A 356 -4.35 -7.67 20.67
CA ALA A 356 -3.23 -8.06 21.53
C ALA A 356 -1.97 -8.38 20.69
N SER A 357 -0.81 -8.52 21.34
CA SER A 357 0.39 -9.05 20.68
C SER A 357 0.20 -10.52 20.33
N GLY A 358 0.79 -10.92 19.21
CA GLY A 358 0.71 -12.27 18.69
C GLY A 358 -0.45 -12.44 17.71
N ALA A 359 -0.12 -13.02 16.56
CA ALA A 359 -1.07 -13.46 15.55
C ALA A 359 -0.62 -14.79 14.96
N ALA A 360 -1.57 -15.57 14.47
CA ALA A 360 -1.30 -16.72 13.61
C ALA A 360 -1.81 -16.44 12.20
N GLN A 361 -1.16 -17.01 11.18
CA GLN A 361 -1.55 -16.86 9.79
C GLN A 361 -1.47 -18.19 9.05
N ILE A 362 -2.43 -18.46 8.17
CA ILE A 362 -2.35 -19.51 7.15
C ILE A 362 -2.18 -18.86 5.78
N ASN A 363 -1.15 -19.25 5.03
CA ASN A 363 -1.00 -18.89 3.62
C ASN A 363 -1.70 -19.95 2.74
N ILE A 364 -2.93 -19.69 2.31
CA ILE A 364 -3.82 -20.71 1.69
C ILE A 364 -3.44 -20.98 0.24
N SER A 365 -3.12 -19.95 -0.52
CA SER A 365 -2.67 -20.07 -1.91
C SER A 365 -1.89 -18.83 -2.32
N GLY A 366 -1.07 -18.98 -3.36
CA GLY A 366 -0.18 -17.93 -3.84
C GLY A 366 1.08 -17.82 -2.98
N ARG A 367 2.22 -17.59 -3.64
CA ARG A 367 3.49 -17.37 -2.96
C ARG A 367 3.57 -15.95 -2.44
N ALA A 368 4.18 -15.79 -1.27
CA ALA A 368 4.42 -14.48 -0.68
C ALA A 368 5.80 -14.42 -0.04
N ARG A 369 6.37 -13.22 -0.04
CA ARG A 369 7.55 -12.90 0.74
C ARG A 369 7.11 -11.99 1.87
N PHE A 370 7.07 -12.55 3.08
CA PHE A 370 6.65 -11.89 4.31
C PHE A 370 7.87 -11.31 5.00
N SER A 371 7.84 -10.02 5.29
CA SER A 371 8.94 -9.34 5.96
C SER A 371 8.50 -8.84 7.32
N VAL A 372 9.32 -9.03 8.36
CA VAL A 372 9.05 -8.58 9.74
C VAL A 372 10.34 -8.06 10.40
N SER A 373 10.22 -7.05 11.26
CA SER A 373 11.36 -6.48 12.01
C SER A 373 11.30 -6.78 13.50
N GLY A 374 12.30 -7.54 13.99
CA GLY A 374 12.44 -7.88 15.40
C GLY A 374 12.83 -6.71 16.29
N CYS A 375 13.31 -5.61 15.71
CA CYS A 375 13.82 -4.45 16.44
C CYS A 375 13.03 -3.17 16.19
N GLN A 376 11.80 -3.27 15.65
CA GLN A 376 10.92 -2.13 15.36
C GLN A 376 11.39 -1.18 14.25
N ASP A 377 12.57 -1.45 13.67
CA ASP A 377 13.18 -0.71 12.57
C ASP A 377 12.74 -1.28 11.22
N THR A 378 12.00 -0.48 10.45
CA THR A 378 11.47 -0.86 9.15
C THR A 378 12.54 -1.00 8.06
N GLN A 379 13.80 -0.62 8.32
CA GLN A 379 14.94 -0.91 7.44
C GLN A 379 15.61 -2.25 7.75
N ARG A 380 15.37 -2.81 8.94
CA ARG A 380 15.90 -4.10 9.37
C ARG A 380 14.79 -5.13 9.41
N MET A 381 14.37 -5.53 8.22
CA MET A 381 13.32 -6.51 8.01
C MET A 381 13.95 -7.85 7.63
N GLU A 382 13.61 -8.91 8.35
CA GLU A 382 13.90 -10.27 7.91
C GLU A 382 12.76 -10.75 7.03
N SER A 383 13.09 -11.47 5.97
CA SER A 383 12.12 -11.88 4.96
C SER A 383 12.03 -13.40 4.85
N TYR A 384 10.80 -13.90 4.85
CA TYR A 384 10.45 -15.30 4.88
C TYR A 384 9.58 -15.62 3.66
N SER A 385 9.97 -16.64 2.91
CA SER A 385 9.11 -17.18 1.85
C SER A 385 7.98 -18.01 2.45
N LEU A 386 6.76 -17.68 2.05
CA LEU A 386 5.54 -18.40 2.41
C LEU A 386 4.97 -19.10 1.19
N GLU A 387 4.87 -20.41 1.28
CA GLU A 387 4.27 -21.30 0.28
C GLU A 387 2.82 -21.61 0.64
N SER A 388 2.10 -22.23 -0.29
CA SER A 388 0.72 -22.67 -0.01
C SER A 388 0.72 -23.70 1.13
N GLY A 389 -0.20 -23.54 2.07
CA GLY A 389 -0.34 -24.35 3.28
C GLY A 389 0.48 -23.86 4.47
N ASP A 390 1.45 -22.96 4.31
CA ASP A 390 2.31 -22.54 5.42
C ASP A 390 1.52 -21.84 6.53
N CYS A 391 1.69 -22.33 7.77
CA CYS A 391 1.11 -21.75 8.96
C CYS A 391 2.21 -21.15 9.84
N ILE A 392 2.09 -19.86 10.16
CA ILE A 392 3.10 -19.15 10.95
C ILE A 392 2.46 -18.41 12.13
N ALA A 393 3.23 -18.20 13.20
CA ALA A 393 2.97 -17.18 14.22
C ALA A 393 4.02 -16.07 14.13
N PHE A 394 3.61 -14.85 14.47
CA PHE A 394 4.50 -13.70 14.53
C PHE A 394 3.94 -12.64 15.50
N ASP A 395 4.79 -11.71 15.93
CA ASP A 395 4.33 -10.55 16.70
C ASP A 395 3.79 -9.47 15.77
N ASN A 396 2.47 -9.36 15.70
CA ASN A 396 1.75 -8.37 14.90
C ASN A 396 1.98 -6.90 15.33
N LYS A 397 2.68 -6.66 16.45
CA LYS A 397 3.10 -5.32 16.88
C LYS A 397 4.47 -4.90 16.33
N GLN A 398 5.22 -5.83 15.76
CA GLN A 398 6.41 -5.52 14.98
C GLN A 398 6.00 -4.97 13.60
N PRO A 399 6.82 -4.08 13.00
CA PRO A 399 6.61 -3.71 11.61
C PRO A 399 6.70 -4.96 10.74
N HIS A 400 5.67 -5.17 9.92
CA HIS A 400 5.63 -6.28 9.00
C HIS A 400 4.92 -5.90 7.69
N GLY A 401 5.20 -6.65 6.64
CA GLY A 401 4.66 -6.41 5.30
C GLY A 401 4.74 -7.66 4.43
N ILE A 402 4.18 -7.55 3.24
CA ILE A 402 4.24 -8.57 2.20
C ILE A 402 4.69 -7.84 0.95
N ASP A 403 5.77 -8.32 0.34
CA ASP A 403 6.22 -7.83 -0.96
C ASP A 403 5.12 -7.98 -2.00
N ARG A 404 5.28 -7.30 -3.13
CA ARG A 404 4.32 -7.38 -4.24
C ARG A 404 4.09 -8.85 -4.63
N VAL A 405 2.86 -9.33 -4.46
CA VAL A 405 2.51 -10.72 -4.79
C VAL A 405 2.49 -10.91 -6.31
N MET A 406 3.10 -11.99 -6.78
CA MET A 406 3.23 -12.26 -8.23
C MET A 406 1.99 -12.95 -8.82
N SER A 407 1.17 -13.57 -7.97
CA SER A 407 -0.09 -14.19 -8.33
C SER A 407 -1.15 -13.91 -7.28
N ASP A 408 -2.40 -14.22 -7.60
CA ASP A 408 -3.49 -14.19 -6.65
C ASP A 408 -3.13 -14.98 -5.39
N ARG A 409 -3.32 -14.34 -4.23
CA ARG A 409 -2.98 -14.91 -2.93
C ARG A 409 -4.18 -14.88 -2.00
N TRP A 410 -4.37 -15.98 -1.29
CA TRP A 410 -5.30 -16.08 -0.17
C TRP A 410 -4.56 -16.33 1.13
N CYS A 411 -4.93 -15.62 2.19
CA CYS A 411 -4.49 -15.95 3.53
C CYS A 411 -5.58 -15.68 4.56
N VAL A 412 -5.43 -16.28 5.75
CA VAL A 412 -6.26 -15.98 6.91
C VAL A 412 -5.34 -15.61 8.05
N CYS A 413 -5.62 -14.49 8.72
CA CYS A 413 -4.93 -14.06 9.93
C CYS A 413 -5.86 -14.19 11.14
N PHE A 414 -5.39 -14.80 12.22
CA PHE A 414 -6.10 -14.98 13.47
C PHE A 414 -5.54 -14.03 14.53
N PHE A 415 -6.43 -13.34 15.24
CA PHE A 415 -6.06 -12.34 16.23
C PHE A 415 -6.80 -12.54 17.54
N LYS A 416 -6.12 -12.20 18.64
CA LYS A 416 -6.76 -11.91 19.93
C LYS A 416 -7.04 -10.42 20.06
N LEU A 417 -8.20 -10.06 20.59
CA LEU A 417 -8.54 -8.68 20.92
C LEU A 417 -8.09 -8.35 22.35
N LYS A 418 -7.75 -7.09 22.61
CA LYS A 418 -7.54 -6.62 23.98
C LYS A 418 -8.85 -6.65 24.76
N ALA A 419 -8.78 -6.96 26.05
CA ALA A 419 -9.96 -7.09 26.92
C ALA A 419 -10.90 -5.87 26.88
N GLU A 420 -10.32 -4.66 26.84
CA GLU A 420 -11.05 -3.39 26.75
C GLU A 420 -11.90 -3.24 25.47
N CYS A 421 -11.57 -3.99 24.40
CA CYS A 421 -12.33 -3.97 23.15
C CYS A 421 -13.53 -4.93 23.17
N LEU A 422 -13.55 -5.89 24.11
CA LEU A 422 -14.62 -6.89 24.24
C LEU A 422 -15.77 -6.39 25.14
N GLN A 423 -15.47 -5.51 26.10
CA GLN A 423 -16.43 -4.96 27.07
C GLN A 423 -17.49 -4.02 26.47
N GLY A 424 -17.30 -3.54 25.23
CA GLY A 424 -18.22 -2.63 24.54
C GLY A 424 -19.12 -3.28 23.48
N SER A 425 -19.24 -4.61 23.48
CA SER A 425 -19.99 -5.38 22.48
C SER A 425 -21.51 -5.37 22.72
N GLU A 426 -22.14 -4.19 22.67
CA GLU A 426 -23.58 -4.13 22.43
C GLU A 426 -23.86 -4.61 20.99
N VAL A 427 -24.77 -5.58 20.88
CA VAL A 427 -25.06 -6.34 19.66
C VAL A 427 -25.85 -5.47 18.68
N GLU A 428 -25.16 -4.68 17.86
CA GLU A 428 -25.74 -4.18 16.61
C GLU A 428 -25.56 -5.24 15.53
N GLN A 429 -26.61 -6.04 15.36
CA GLN A 429 -26.74 -7.04 14.30
C GLN A 429 -26.77 -6.31 12.94
N LEU A 430 -25.82 -6.61 12.06
CA LEU A 430 -25.77 -6.04 10.70
C LEU A 430 -26.92 -6.62 9.86
N SER A 431 -28.03 -5.88 9.73
CA SER A 431 -28.96 -6.05 8.61
C SER A 431 -28.38 -5.32 7.40
N LEU A 432 -27.82 -6.05 6.45
CA LEU A 432 -27.31 -5.49 5.19
C LEU A 432 -28.43 -5.51 4.13
N VAL A 433 -28.73 -4.32 3.59
CA VAL A 433 -29.48 -4.08 2.35
C VAL A 433 -28.50 -4.01 1.19
#